data_AF-A0A2N0VLU7-F1
#
_entry.id   AF-A0A2N0VLU7-F1
#
_cell.length_a   1.000
_cell.length_b   1.000
_cell.length_c   1.000
_cell.angle_alpha   90.00
_cell.angle_beta   90.00
_cell.angle_gamma   90.00
#
_symmetry.space_group_name_H-M   'P 1'
#
loop_
_entity.id
_entity.type
_entity.pdbx_description
1 polymer ?
#
loop_
_entity_poly.entity_id
_entity_poly.type
_entity_poly.pdbx_seq_one_letter_code
_entity_poly.pdbx_strand_id
1 'polypeptide(L)'
;MILLAKNLSREIPLNFIFALFFFTALTGLQSGHAQSPQNDHSGQWDVHSPGGETSCADGTEFKYYTREGNPDKLLVYFTGGGACWTGEQCDTETDPTPYAYNLANNDPQNKKGIFNLSHPENPFNDYTIVYAPTCTGDVVLGDSVATYHYQVEDEPEKTVTVHHKGYQNGRSVLNWVYENVDKPETVVVSGSSAGGLATPFYANIIANYYPEARVIGIGDAAGAFRKSATEKADLTSWNMEKTYENHDAFNNLSSQNIGIEKLYTSAANQQLENLELYQVDQANDHVQRFFLRLAETEDPDISALIQKNRRDISDSDPEFQSFMVGGREHTVFNRSLFYSYRANGMLFRDWVKEILDGHSVESVHCQNCERPDFRYTAADQRIIEKVKNLLSGEEQWNSEDDFENNRDCSESSESYSLRCSLVEATMDEEGGPGSFPVTYLFLYEIRDRIGAYDSDDRIIVEFNNQDKRTFQDIKQLIEQVENEIDTQLNIYK
;
A
#
# COMPACT_ATOMS: atom_id res chain seq x y z
N MET A 1 -21.92 8.56 -19.50
CA MET A 1 -22.99 7.98 -20.34
C MET A 1 -22.59 6.54 -20.71
N ILE A 2 -22.86 5.59 -19.82
CA ILE A 2 -23.29 4.21 -20.06
C ILE A 2 -24.04 3.83 -18.78
N LEU A 3 -25.33 3.57 -18.93
CA LEU A 3 -26.32 3.23 -17.94
C LEU A 3 -26.77 1.80 -18.25
N LEU A 4 -27.18 1.07 -17.20
CA LEU A 4 -28.06 -0.12 -17.21
C LEU A 4 -27.43 -1.50 -17.47
N ALA A 5 -27.30 -2.28 -16.39
CA ALA A 5 -28.02 -3.55 -16.27
C ALA A 5 -28.31 -3.85 -14.78
N LYS A 6 -29.60 -3.87 -14.43
CA LYS A 6 -30.13 -4.17 -13.08
C LYS A 6 -30.42 -5.67 -12.90
N ASN A 7 -30.19 -6.11 -11.67
CA ASN A 7 -30.95 -7.07 -10.86
C ASN A 7 -31.30 -8.47 -11.40
N LEU A 8 -30.88 -9.49 -10.62
CA LEU A 8 -31.75 -10.60 -10.22
C LEU A 8 -31.38 -11.11 -8.83
N SER A 9 -32.30 -10.84 -7.90
CA SER A 9 -32.41 -11.38 -6.54
C SER A 9 -32.59 -12.90 -6.52
N ARG A 10 -31.99 -13.60 -5.55
CA ARG A 10 -32.53 -14.86 -5.00
C ARG A 10 -32.08 -15.10 -3.57
N GLU A 11 -33.07 -15.10 -2.67
CA GLU A 11 -33.00 -15.57 -1.29
C GLU A 11 -32.74 -17.08 -1.22
N ILE A 12 -31.93 -17.54 -0.25
CA ILE A 12 -31.96 -18.91 0.27
C ILE A 12 -31.77 -18.85 1.80
N PRO A 13 -32.58 -19.56 2.59
CA PRO A 13 -32.61 -19.40 4.05
C PRO A 13 -31.60 -20.26 4.80
N LEU A 14 -31.30 -19.75 6.00
CA LEU A 14 -30.63 -20.35 7.15
C LEU A 14 -31.15 -21.76 7.49
N ASN A 15 -30.25 -22.72 7.73
CA ASN A 15 -30.47 -23.79 8.72
C ASN A 15 -29.14 -24.37 9.24
N PHE A 16 -28.95 -24.20 10.54
CA PHE A 16 -27.97 -24.84 11.42
C PHE A 16 -28.12 -26.37 11.44
N ILE A 17 -27.03 -27.10 11.75
CA ILE A 17 -27.00 -28.17 12.79
C ILE A 17 -25.54 -28.49 13.20
N PHE A 18 -25.39 -28.57 14.52
CA PHE A 18 -24.23 -28.89 15.37
C PHE A 18 -23.69 -30.33 15.22
N ALA A 19 -22.38 -30.51 15.49
CA ALA A 19 -21.86 -31.72 16.14
C ALA A 19 -20.56 -31.44 16.93
N LEU A 20 -20.69 -31.42 18.26
CA LEU A 20 -19.60 -31.53 19.25
C LEU A 20 -19.03 -32.96 19.26
N PHE A 21 -17.72 -33.11 19.51
CA PHE A 21 -17.17 -34.31 20.15
C PHE A 21 -16.23 -33.96 21.30
N PHE A 22 -16.38 -34.74 22.37
CA PHE A 22 -15.88 -34.56 23.72
C PHE A 22 -14.41 -34.97 23.92
N PHE A 23 -13.79 -34.28 24.88
CA PHE A 23 -12.52 -34.56 25.57
C PHE A 23 -12.41 -35.99 26.13
N THR A 24 -11.19 -36.56 26.08
CA THR A 24 -10.69 -37.45 27.14
C THR A 24 -9.28 -37.04 27.53
N ALA A 25 -9.11 -36.73 28.82
CA ALA A 25 -7.84 -36.46 29.47
C ALA A 25 -7.27 -37.74 30.07
N LEU A 26 -5.95 -37.93 29.98
CA LEU A 26 -5.21 -38.83 30.86
C LEU A 26 -4.00 -38.09 31.41
N THR A 27 -3.93 -38.05 32.74
CA THR A 27 -2.91 -37.39 33.55
C THR A 27 -1.70 -38.31 33.78
N GLY A 28 -0.51 -37.71 33.81
CA GLY A 28 0.72 -38.32 34.30
C GLY A 28 1.70 -37.23 34.77
N LEU A 29 1.83 -37.08 36.08
CA LEU A 29 2.90 -36.36 36.82
C LEU A 29 4.26 -37.03 36.50
N GLN A 30 5.46 -36.43 36.55
CA GLN A 30 6.01 -35.37 37.40
C GLN A 30 7.44 -35.03 36.91
N SER A 31 7.88 -33.77 36.99
CA SER A 31 9.10 -33.31 37.72
C SER A 31 9.57 -31.95 37.18
N GLY A 32 9.51 -30.94 38.05
CA GLY A 32 9.83 -29.55 37.72
C GLY A 32 11.33 -29.26 37.63
N HIS A 33 11.67 -28.37 36.70
CA HIS A 33 12.71 -27.37 36.87
C HIS A 33 12.03 -26.02 36.65
N ALA A 34 12.13 -25.13 37.65
CA ALA A 34 11.57 -23.80 37.59
C ALA A 34 12.30 -22.98 36.53
N GLN A 35 11.67 -22.82 35.36
CA GLN A 35 11.94 -21.74 34.44
C GLN A 35 10.89 -20.66 34.69
N SER A 36 11.34 -19.42 34.80
CA SER A 36 10.47 -18.23 34.70
C SER A 36 9.59 -18.38 33.46
N PRO A 37 8.30 -17.99 33.49
CA PRO A 37 7.50 -17.97 32.27
C PRO A 37 8.08 -16.87 31.37
N GLN A 38 8.96 -17.25 30.44
CA GLN A 38 9.08 -16.51 29.20
C GLN A 38 7.78 -16.78 28.47
N ASN A 39 6.93 -15.76 28.40
CA ASN A 39 5.81 -15.75 27.49
C ASN A 39 6.37 -15.92 26.07
N ASP A 40 6.16 -17.11 25.51
CA ASP A 40 6.43 -17.44 24.12
C ASP A 40 5.31 -16.82 23.25
N HIS A 41 5.31 -15.49 23.14
CA HIS A 41 4.44 -14.73 22.22
C HIS A 41 5.16 -14.34 20.92
N SER A 42 6.41 -14.79 20.71
CA SER A 42 7.18 -14.38 19.54
C SER A 42 6.57 -14.92 18.25
N GLY A 43 5.91 -14.03 17.51
CA GLY A 43 5.55 -14.24 16.10
C GLY A 43 4.07 -14.23 15.73
N GLN A 44 3.13 -14.19 16.68
CA GLN A 44 1.70 -14.09 16.38
C GLN A 44 1.23 -12.63 16.36
N TRP A 45 0.24 -12.35 15.51
CA TRP A 45 -0.42 -11.05 15.46
C TRP A 45 -1.56 -11.02 16.47
N ASP A 46 -1.52 -10.08 17.40
CA ASP A 46 -2.63 -9.76 18.29
C ASP A 46 -3.55 -8.74 17.63
N VAL A 47 -4.86 -8.91 17.83
CA VAL A 47 -5.90 -8.01 17.29
C VAL A 47 -6.49 -7.20 18.43
N HIS A 48 -6.52 -5.89 18.26
CA HIS A 48 -7.02 -4.95 19.26
C HIS A 48 -8.28 -4.26 18.77
N SER A 49 -9.30 -4.21 19.63
CA SER A 49 -10.55 -3.46 19.43
C SER A 49 -10.66 -2.40 20.54
N PRO A 50 -10.10 -1.19 20.34
CA PRO A 50 -9.97 -0.19 21.41
C PRO A 50 -11.30 0.41 21.90
N GLY A 51 -12.34 0.42 21.04
CA GLY A 51 -13.63 1.02 21.37
C GLY A 51 -13.54 2.52 21.68
N GLY A 52 -14.41 3.04 22.55
CA GLY A 52 -14.42 4.47 22.88
C GLY A 52 -14.82 5.34 21.68
N GLU A 53 -13.98 6.31 21.31
CA GLU A 53 -14.22 7.21 20.18
C GLU A 53 -13.78 6.65 18.81
N THR A 54 -13.14 5.47 18.79
CA THR A 54 -12.66 4.84 17.55
C THR A 54 -13.80 4.22 16.75
N SER A 55 -13.76 4.36 15.44
CA SER A 55 -14.70 3.67 14.52
C SER A 55 -14.17 3.73 13.08
N CYS A 56 -14.68 2.86 12.23
CA CYS A 56 -14.56 2.99 10.78
C CYS A 56 -15.65 3.92 10.22
N ALA A 57 -15.53 4.31 8.95
CA ALA A 57 -16.37 5.30 8.30
C ALA A 57 -17.87 4.99 8.36
N ASP A 58 -18.23 3.71 8.26
CA ASP A 58 -19.61 3.22 8.38
C ASP A 58 -20.09 3.05 9.84
N GLY A 59 -19.28 3.48 10.82
CA GLY A 59 -19.55 3.35 12.24
C GLY A 59 -19.22 1.98 12.82
N THR A 60 -18.69 1.03 12.03
CA THR A 60 -18.26 -0.28 12.53
C THR A 60 -17.01 -0.17 13.40
N GLU A 61 -16.73 -1.24 14.16
CA GLU A 61 -15.60 -1.29 15.10
C GLU A 61 -14.25 -1.16 14.37
N PHE A 62 -13.43 -0.21 14.82
CA PHE A 62 -12.03 -0.11 14.40
C PHE A 62 -11.18 -1.19 15.07
N LYS A 63 -10.22 -1.75 14.31
CA LYS A 63 -9.22 -2.70 14.80
C LYS A 63 -7.84 -2.36 14.28
N TYR A 64 -6.85 -2.58 15.12
CA TYR A 64 -5.44 -2.55 14.76
C TYR A 64 -4.75 -3.82 15.26
N TYR A 65 -3.52 -4.04 14.79
CA TYR A 65 -2.79 -5.28 15.00
C TYR A 65 -1.43 -4.99 15.62
N THR A 66 -0.97 -5.86 16.49
CA THR A 66 0.38 -5.78 17.05
C THR A 66 1.09 -7.11 16.90
N ARG A 67 2.40 -7.06 16.78
CA ARG A 67 3.26 -8.24 16.84
C ARG A 67 4.47 -7.92 17.68
N GLU A 68 4.66 -8.69 18.74
CA GLU A 68 5.84 -8.56 19.58
C GLU A 68 7.10 -9.05 18.85
N GLY A 69 8.17 -8.28 18.98
CA GLY A 69 9.50 -8.59 18.48
C GLY A 69 10.54 -8.08 19.47
N ASN A 70 11.60 -7.46 18.96
CA ASN A 70 12.57 -6.72 19.75
C ASN A 70 11.91 -5.42 20.23
N PRO A 71 11.76 -5.19 21.55
CA PRO A 71 11.14 -3.96 22.08
C PRO A 71 12.00 -2.72 21.85
N ASP A 72 13.30 -2.87 21.57
CA ASP A 72 14.20 -1.75 21.26
C ASP A 72 13.99 -1.20 19.84
N LYS A 73 13.25 -1.95 19.00
CA LYS A 73 12.99 -1.65 17.59
C LYS A 73 11.49 -1.68 17.30
N LEU A 74 10.89 -0.50 17.16
CA LEU A 74 9.46 -0.36 16.93
C LEU A 74 9.17 0.07 15.49
N LEU A 75 8.20 -0.55 14.85
CA LEU A 75 7.58 -0.09 13.60
C LEU A 75 6.12 0.25 13.86
N VAL A 76 5.73 1.52 13.65
CA VAL A 76 4.33 1.96 13.62
C VAL A 76 3.95 2.22 12.17
N TYR A 77 3.02 1.42 11.63
CA TYR A 77 2.66 1.47 10.22
C TYR A 77 1.18 1.80 10.00
N PHE A 78 0.90 2.84 9.23
CA PHE A 78 -0.45 3.22 8.80
C PHE A 78 -0.71 2.82 7.35
N THR A 79 -1.80 2.12 7.07
CA THR A 79 -2.03 1.59 5.72
C THR A 79 -2.50 2.66 4.72
N GLY A 80 -2.54 2.28 3.45
CA GLY A 80 -3.35 2.99 2.47
C GLY A 80 -4.83 2.64 2.63
N GLY A 81 -5.68 3.48 2.05
CA GLY A 81 -7.12 3.26 2.02
C GLY A 81 -7.90 4.40 1.40
N GLY A 82 -7.26 5.24 0.57
CA GLY A 82 -7.94 6.32 -0.13
C GLY A 82 -8.55 7.41 0.77
N ALA A 83 -9.45 8.19 0.19
CA ALA A 83 -10.10 9.32 0.84
C ALA A 83 -11.44 9.66 0.17
N CYS A 84 -12.31 10.38 0.88
CA CYS A 84 -13.55 10.93 0.33
C CYS A 84 -13.86 12.29 0.94
N TRP A 85 -14.43 13.22 0.17
CA TRP A 85 -14.80 14.56 0.66
C TRP A 85 -16.10 15.10 0.06
N THR A 86 -16.78 14.33 -0.80
CA THR A 86 -18.12 14.65 -1.30
C THR A 86 -19.09 13.53 -0.93
N GLY A 87 -20.40 13.83 -0.93
CA GLY A 87 -21.43 12.85 -0.60
C GLY A 87 -21.40 11.62 -1.51
N GLU A 88 -21.20 11.81 -2.82
CA GLU A 88 -21.10 10.71 -3.79
C GLU A 88 -19.87 9.84 -3.55
N GLN A 89 -18.70 10.45 -3.28
CA GLN A 89 -17.47 9.70 -2.98
C GLN A 89 -17.58 8.94 -1.65
N CYS A 90 -18.20 9.57 -0.66
CA CYS A 90 -18.27 9.01 0.68
C CYS A 90 -19.38 7.95 0.85
N ASP A 91 -20.33 7.87 -0.07
CA ASP A 91 -21.40 6.87 -0.02
C ASP A 91 -20.85 5.45 -0.22
N THR A 92 -20.93 4.63 0.84
CA THR A 92 -20.48 3.23 0.81
C THR A 92 -21.40 2.32 0.00
N GLU A 93 -22.60 2.79 -0.38
CA GLU A 93 -23.50 2.10 -1.30
C GLU A 93 -23.12 2.35 -2.77
N THR A 94 -22.23 3.31 -3.05
CA THR A 94 -21.68 3.55 -4.39
C THR A 94 -20.45 2.67 -4.61
N ASP A 95 -20.53 1.75 -5.58
CA ASP A 95 -19.43 0.85 -5.95
C ASP A 95 -18.89 1.17 -7.36
N PRO A 96 -17.57 1.40 -7.52
CA PRO A 96 -16.56 1.47 -6.47
C PRO A 96 -16.55 2.81 -5.73
N THR A 97 -16.30 2.75 -4.42
CA THR A 97 -15.96 3.93 -3.61
C THR A 97 -14.44 4.16 -3.61
N PRO A 98 -13.95 5.42 -3.59
CA PRO A 98 -12.51 5.72 -3.65
C PRO A 98 -11.77 5.45 -2.33
N TYR A 99 -12.39 4.87 -1.31
CA TYR A 99 -11.74 4.66 -0.02
C TYR A 99 -12.15 3.36 0.67
N ALA A 100 -11.27 2.85 1.54
CA ALA A 100 -11.60 1.78 2.47
C ALA A 100 -12.47 2.37 3.58
N TYR A 101 -13.72 1.92 3.66
CA TYR A 101 -14.67 2.35 4.69
C TYR A 101 -14.82 1.32 5.83
N ASN A 102 -14.21 0.14 5.67
CA ASN A 102 -14.18 -0.95 6.65
C ASN A 102 -12.86 -1.75 6.59
N LEU A 103 -12.75 -2.80 7.38
CA LEU A 103 -11.52 -3.57 7.59
C LEU A 103 -11.45 -4.91 6.85
N ALA A 104 -12.41 -5.23 5.96
CA ALA A 104 -12.53 -6.56 5.36
C ALA A 104 -11.24 -7.08 4.68
N ASN A 105 -10.41 -6.18 4.12
CA ASN A 105 -9.20 -6.54 3.35
C ASN A 105 -7.89 -6.01 3.98
N ASN A 106 -7.87 -5.76 5.29
CA ASN A 106 -6.79 -5.05 5.97
C ASN A 106 -6.04 -5.86 7.05
N ASP A 107 -6.05 -7.19 6.97
CA ASP A 107 -5.21 -8.04 7.83
C ASP A 107 -3.72 -7.97 7.38
N PRO A 108 -2.76 -7.70 8.29
CA PRO A 108 -1.33 -7.68 7.97
C PRO A 108 -0.79 -9.03 7.47
N GLN A 109 -1.39 -10.16 7.84
CA GLN A 109 -0.99 -11.51 7.39
C GLN A 109 -1.18 -11.71 5.90
N ASN A 110 -2.08 -10.94 5.28
CA ASN A 110 -2.33 -10.97 3.84
C ASN A 110 -1.42 -10.01 3.07
N LYS A 111 -0.57 -9.24 3.76
CA LYS A 111 0.34 -8.27 3.13
C LYS A 111 1.68 -8.92 2.78
N LYS A 112 2.42 -8.28 1.89
CA LYS A 112 3.74 -8.72 1.41
C LYS A 112 4.80 -7.69 1.79
N GLY A 113 5.96 -7.71 1.12
CA GLY A 113 7.03 -6.74 1.36
C GLY A 113 7.55 -6.81 2.79
N ILE A 114 7.51 -5.71 3.52
CA ILE A 114 7.99 -5.62 4.91
C ILE A 114 7.15 -6.46 5.90
N PHE A 115 5.94 -6.88 5.53
CA PHE A 115 5.12 -7.78 6.35
C PHE A 115 5.39 -9.26 6.08
N ASN A 116 6.20 -9.59 5.07
CA ASN A 116 6.74 -10.94 4.91
C ASN A 116 7.92 -11.14 5.87
N LEU A 117 7.62 -11.38 7.15
CA LEU A 117 8.63 -11.41 8.23
C LEU A 117 9.51 -12.66 8.20
N SER A 118 9.17 -13.68 7.40
CA SER A 118 10.04 -14.83 7.15
C SER A 118 11.05 -14.58 6.02
N HIS A 119 10.92 -13.47 5.27
CA HIS A 119 11.86 -13.16 4.20
C HIS A 119 13.24 -12.79 4.80
N PRO A 120 14.32 -13.47 4.41
CA PRO A 120 15.63 -13.30 5.06
C PRO A 120 16.24 -11.91 4.86
N GLU A 121 15.87 -11.21 3.78
CA GLU A 121 16.32 -9.84 3.50
C GLU A 121 15.37 -8.76 4.06
N ASN A 122 14.36 -9.12 4.85
CA ASN A 122 13.44 -8.15 5.45
C ASN A 122 14.13 -7.42 6.61
N PRO A 123 14.33 -6.09 6.52
CA PRO A 123 15.01 -5.35 7.59
C PRO A 123 14.14 -5.13 8.84
N PHE A 124 12.86 -5.52 8.81
CA PHE A 124 11.90 -5.40 9.91
C PHE A 124 11.57 -6.74 10.59
N ASN A 125 12.27 -7.83 10.25
CA ASN A 125 11.92 -9.19 10.70
C ASN A 125 11.85 -9.35 12.23
N ASP A 126 12.72 -8.65 12.95
CA ASP A 126 12.85 -8.68 14.41
C ASP A 126 12.14 -7.50 15.09
N TYR A 127 11.49 -6.60 14.36
CA TYR A 127 10.83 -5.44 14.98
C TYR A 127 9.59 -5.85 15.76
N THR A 128 9.31 -5.11 16.84
CA THR A 128 7.96 -4.99 17.39
C THR A 128 7.15 -4.13 16.41
N ILE A 129 5.99 -4.61 15.96
CA ILE A 129 5.22 -3.96 14.91
C ILE A 129 3.83 -3.61 15.42
N VAL A 130 3.40 -2.37 15.17
CA VAL A 130 2.01 -1.93 15.30
C VAL A 130 1.52 -1.56 13.92
N TYR A 131 0.48 -2.25 13.46
CA TYR A 131 -0.10 -2.09 12.14
C TYR A 131 -1.53 -1.55 12.28
N ALA A 132 -1.74 -0.36 11.72
CA ALA A 132 -2.97 0.41 11.84
C ALA A 132 -3.63 0.58 10.46
N PRO A 133 -4.67 -0.22 10.16
CA PRO A 133 -5.51 0.00 9.00
C PRO A 133 -6.15 1.39 8.94
N THR A 134 -6.31 1.93 7.75
CA THR A 134 -7.19 3.08 7.52
C THR A 134 -8.56 2.60 7.09
N CYS A 135 -9.63 3.15 7.69
CA CYS A 135 -11.01 2.82 7.31
C CYS A 135 -11.97 4.04 7.38
N THR A 136 -11.44 5.26 7.35
CA THR A 136 -12.15 6.49 7.75
C THR A 136 -12.24 7.55 6.66
N GLY A 137 -11.61 7.32 5.49
CA GLY A 137 -11.70 8.23 4.33
C GLY A 137 -11.09 9.63 4.52
N ASP A 138 -10.30 9.83 5.57
CA ASP A 138 -9.84 11.14 6.08
C ASP A 138 -8.32 11.21 6.29
N VAL A 139 -7.58 10.36 5.57
CA VAL A 139 -6.11 10.25 5.58
C VAL A 139 -5.50 10.16 6.99
N VAL A 140 -6.20 9.52 7.93
CA VAL A 140 -5.75 9.28 9.33
C VAL A 140 -5.68 10.54 10.20
N LEU A 141 -6.22 11.67 9.73
CA LEU A 141 -6.09 12.97 10.41
C LEU A 141 -7.44 13.59 10.81
N GLY A 142 -8.56 13.06 10.32
CA GLY A 142 -9.91 13.55 10.66
C GLY A 142 -10.36 13.22 12.08
N ASP A 143 -11.19 14.11 12.64
CA ASP A 143 -11.96 13.87 13.88
C ASP A 143 -13.33 14.56 13.83
N SER A 144 -14.24 13.93 13.11
CA SER A 144 -15.65 14.35 13.00
C SER A 144 -16.58 13.16 12.79
N VAL A 145 -17.88 13.44 12.88
CA VAL A 145 -18.91 12.65 12.22
C VAL A 145 -19.61 13.62 11.28
N ALA A 146 -19.45 13.40 9.98
CA ALA A 146 -19.96 14.29 8.94
C ALA A 146 -21.22 13.71 8.31
N THR A 147 -22.17 14.59 7.98
CA THR A 147 -23.34 14.23 7.19
C THR A 147 -23.23 14.93 5.84
N TYR A 148 -23.20 14.14 4.78
CA TYR A 148 -23.16 14.62 3.41
C TYR A 148 -24.54 14.46 2.76
N HIS A 149 -24.91 15.46 1.98
CA HIS A 149 -26.11 15.43 1.14
C HIS A 149 -25.68 15.51 -0.31
N TYR A 150 -26.21 14.63 -1.16
CA TYR A 150 -25.95 14.66 -2.58
C TYR A 150 -27.14 14.15 -3.39
N GLN A 151 -27.20 14.59 -4.64
CA GLN A 151 -28.32 14.34 -5.53
C GLN A 151 -27.82 13.62 -6.78
N VAL A 152 -28.38 12.44 -7.06
CA VAL A 152 -28.23 11.78 -8.36
C VAL A 152 -29.42 12.20 -9.23
N GLU A 153 -29.18 12.39 -10.53
CA GLU A 153 -30.26 12.74 -11.48
C GLU A 153 -31.38 11.69 -11.40
N ASP A 154 -32.63 12.16 -11.30
CA ASP A 154 -33.84 11.33 -11.20
C ASP A 154 -33.97 10.41 -9.95
N GLU A 155 -33.10 10.55 -8.95
CA GLU A 155 -33.20 9.85 -7.65
C GLU A 155 -33.63 10.80 -6.52
N PRO A 156 -34.14 10.33 -5.37
CA PRO A 156 -34.27 11.20 -4.19
C PRO A 156 -32.88 11.64 -3.68
N GLU A 157 -32.81 12.81 -3.03
CA GLU A 157 -31.60 13.26 -2.35
C GLU A 157 -31.13 12.18 -1.36
N LYS A 158 -29.86 11.83 -1.43
CA LYS A 158 -29.22 10.86 -0.54
C LYS A 158 -28.51 11.59 0.59
N THR A 159 -28.58 10.99 1.77
CA THR A 159 -27.89 11.47 2.97
C THR A 159 -26.99 10.36 3.49
N VAL A 160 -25.70 10.65 3.58
CA VAL A 160 -24.67 9.70 4.03
C VAL A 160 -24.04 10.25 5.30
N THR A 161 -23.97 9.42 6.34
CA THR A 161 -23.23 9.76 7.57
C THR A 161 -21.92 9.00 7.57
N VAL A 162 -20.81 9.72 7.79
CA VAL A 162 -19.45 9.18 7.71
C VAL A 162 -18.71 9.53 8.98
N HIS A 163 -18.09 8.53 9.59
CA HIS A 163 -17.25 8.67 10.77
C HIS A 163 -15.79 8.91 10.36
N HIS A 164 -15.42 10.18 10.17
CA HIS A 164 -14.03 10.57 9.96
C HIS A 164 -13.28 10.56 11.29
N LYS A 165 -12.87 9.36 11.72
CA LYS A 165 -12.25 9.09 13.03
C LYS A 165 -10.78 8.67 12.93
N GLY A 166 -10.11 9.01 11.84
CA GLY A 166 -8.73 8.63 11.58
C GLY A 166 -7.78 9.02 12.71
N TYR A 167 -7.91 10.24 13.24
CA TYR A 167 -7.07 10.69 14.35
C TYR A 167 -7.36 9.95 15.65
N GLN A 168 -8.63 9.68 15.98
CA GLN A 168 -8.98 8.92 17.19
C GLN A 168 -8.51 7.47 17.10
N ASN A 169 -8.62 6.87 15.93
CA ASN A 169 -8.05 5.54 15.64
C ASN A 169 -6.52 5.56 15.83
N GLY A 170 -5.81 6.54 15.25
CA GLY A 170 -4.37 6.71 15.42
C GLY A 170 -3.95 6.97 16.87
N ARG A 171 -4.70 7.76 17.64
CA ARG A 171 -4.45 7.95 19.08
C ARG A 171 -4.55 6.67 19.87
N SER A 172 -5.52 5.80 19.56
CA SER A 172 -5.63 4.51 20.25
C SER A 172 -4.41 3.61 20.00
N VAL A 173 -3.84 3.69 18.80
CA VAL A 173 -2.57 3.02 18.44
C VAL A 173 -1.40 3.59 19.23
N LEU A 174 -1.29 4.93 19.31
CA LEU A 174 -0.24 5.59 20.12
C LEU A 174 -0.35 5.24 21.60
N ASN A 175 -1.57 5.17 22.17
CA ASN A 175 -1.76 4.77 23.56
C ASN A 175 -1.19 3.38 23.81
N TRP A 176 -1.46 2.41 22.92
CA TRP A 176 -0.86 1.08 23.03
C TRP A 176 0.67 1.14 22.95
N VAL A 177 1.22 1.90 22.00
CA VAL A 177 2.68 2.08 21.86
C VAL A 177 3.29 2.57 23.18
N TYR A 178 2.72 3.61 23.78
CA TYR A 178 3.22 4.24 25.00
C TYR A 178 3.04 3.37 26.25
N GLU A 179 2.00 2.54 26.28
CA GLU A 179 1.75 1.63 27.40
C GLU A 179 2.63 0.37 27.36
N ASN A 180 3.11 -0.04 26.17
CA ASN A 180 3.75 -1.33 25.97
C ASN A 180 5.23 -1.24 25.55
N VAL A 181 5.72 -0.09 25.10
CA VAL A 181 7.10 0.09 24.64
C VAL A 181 7.77 1.23 25.42
N ASP A 182 8.44 0.93 26.53
CA ASP A 182 8.94 1.98 27.46
C ASP A 182 10.06 2.85 26.85
N LYS A 183 11.12 2.22 26.31
CA LYS A 183 12.34 2.92 25.86
C LYS A 183 12.92 2.29 24.60
N PRO A 184 12.26 2.44 23.45
CA PRO A 184 12.82 1.93 22.19
C PRO A 184 14.11 2.69 21.85
N GLU A 185 15.08 2.01 21.25
CA GLU A 185 16.27 2.67 20.69
C GLU A 185 15.96 3.28 19.33
N THR A 186 15.16 2.58 18.51
CA THR A 186 14.75 3.03 17.18
C THR A 186 13.24 2.88 17.00
N VAL A 187 12.58 3.94 16.53
CA VAL A 187 11.17 3.91 16.14
C VAL A 187 11.03 4.32 14.69
N VAL A 188 10.49 3.42 13.86
CA VAL A 188 10.14 3.71 12.48
C VAL A 188 8.66 4.00 12.41
N VAL A 189 8.29 5.17 11.93
CA VAL A 189 6.92 5.54 11.60
C VAL A 189 6.82 5.55 10.09
N SER A 190 5.95 4.71 9.54
CA SER A 190 5.78 4.62 8.10
C SER A 190 4.32 4.44 7.73
N GLY A 191 4.02 4.64 6.47
CA GLY A 191 2.71 4.34 5.93
C GLY A 191 2.71 4.51 4.43
N SER A 192 1.74 3.86 3.80
CA SER A 192 1.57 3.93 2.35
C SER A 192 0.30 4.69 1.97
N SER A 193 0.33 5.45 0.88
CA SER A 193 -0.84 6.20 0.38
C SER A 193 -1.38 7.17 1.44
N ALA A 194 -2.65 7.05 1.85
CA ALA A 194 -3.25 7.78 2.97
C ALA A 194 -2.39 7.77 4.25
N GLY A 195 -1.82 6.63 4.65
CA GLY A 195 -0.91 6.56 5.80
C GLY A 195 0.45 7.23 5.55
N GLY A 196 0.89 7.28 4.29
CA GLY A 196 2.09 8.01 3.87
C GLY A 196 1.95 9.53 4.06
N LEU A 197 0.74 10.07 3.83
CA LEU A 197 0.42 11.48 4.13
C LEU A 197 0.57 11.79 5.62
N ALA A 198 0.07 10.92 6.50
CA ALA A 198 0.08 11.13 7.94
C ALA A 198 1.42 10.83 8.62
N THR A 199 2.36 10.20 7.92
CA THR A 199 3.66 9.78 8.47
C THR A 199 4.43 10.89 9.20
N PRO A 200 4.71 12.07 8.61
CA PRO A 200 5.45 13.14 9.31
C PRO A 200 4.72 13.65 10.57
N PHE A 201 3.38 13.61 10.59
CA PHE A 201 2.58 14.00 11.75
C PHE A 201 2.79 13.03 12.92
N TYR A 202 2.61 11.73 12.68
CA TYR A 202 2.81 10.72 13.73
C TYR A 202 4.28 10.55 14.13
N ALA A 203 5.22 10.69 13.19
CA ALA A 203 6.66 10.66 13.48
C ALA A 203 7.07 11.79 14.43
N ASN A 204 6.57 13.01 14.21
CA ASN A 204 6.84 14.14 15.10
C ASN A 204 6.26 13.94 16.51
N ILE A 205 5.04 13.41 16.62
CA ILE A 205 4.42 13.12 17.92
C ILE A 205 5.24 12.08 18.70
N ILE A 206 5.64 11.01 18.02
CA ILE A 206 6.42 9.93 18.63
C ILE A 206 7.83 10.41 19.02
N ALA A 207 8.48 11.25 18.20
CA ALA A 207 9.79 11.82 18.50
C ALA A 207 9.77 12.71 19.76
N ASN A 208 8.69 13.48 19.96
CA ASN A 208 8.50 14.25 21.20
C ASN A 208 8.27 13.34 22.43
N TYR A 209 7.60 12.21 22.25
CA TYR A 209 7.33 11.27 23.34
C TYR A 209 8.58 10.47 23.75
N TYR A 210 9.38 10.04 22.78
CA TYR A 210 10.64 9.31 22.97
C TYR A 210 11.86 10.15 22.59
N PRO A 211 12.24 11.17 23.40
CA PRO A 211 13.34 12.08 23.04
C PRO A 211 14.71 11.40 22.96
N GLU A 212 14.88 10.23 23.59
CA GLU A 212 16.12 9.44 23.57
C GLU A 212 16.15 8.40 22.43
N ALA A 213 15.02 8.17 21.76
CA ALA A 213 14.94 7.22 20.66
C ALA A 213 15.26 7.91 19.34
N ARG A 214 15.91 7.19 18.42
CA ARG A 214 16.03 7.61 17.02
C ARG A 214 14.71 7.34 16.30
N VAL A 215 14.02 8.38 15.85
CA VAL A 215 12.72 8.29 15.18
C VAL A 215 12.87 8.56 13.68
N ILE A 216 12.40 7.62 12.87
CA ILE A 216 12.54 7.62 11.42
C ILE A 216 11.15 7.64 10.78
N GLY A 217 10.78 8.74 10.13
CA GLY A 217 9.55 8.86 9.35
C GLY A 217 9.77 8.54 7.88
N ILE A 218 9.15 7.49 7.33
CA ILE A 218 9.22 7.16 5.88
C ILE A 218 7.83 7.10 5.26
N GLY A 219 7.44 8.15 4.53
CA GLY A 219 6.18 8.18 3.78
C GLY A 219 6.30 7.50 2.42
N ASP A 220 5.36 6.61 2.09
CA ASP A 220 5.33 5.87 0.82
C ASP A 220 4.12 6.27 -0.04
N ALA A 221 4.38 6.71 -1.28
CA ALA A 221 3.40 6.98 -2.33
C ALA A 221 2.35 8.07 -1.97
N ALA A 222 2.82 9.22 -1.52
CA ALA A 222 2.00 10.36 -1.12
C ALA A 222 2.58 11.72 -1.55
N GLY A 223 3.74 11.72 -2.20
CA GLY A 223 4.55 12.91 -2.45
C GLY A 223 3.93 13.93 -3.40
N ALA A 224 2.87 13.62 -4.15
CA ALA A 224 2.27 14.53 -5.13
C ALA A 224 1.17 15.44 -4.56
N PHE A 225 0.66 15.15 -3.36
CA PHE A 225 -0.50 15.84 -2.76
C PHE A 225 -0.14 17.21 -2.17
N ARG A 226 0.26 18.15 -3.04
CA ARG A 226 0.48 19.55 -2.67
C ARG A 226 -0.85 20.28 -2.48
N LYS A 227 -0.89 21.23 -1.53
CA LYS A 227 -2.08 22.09 -1.29
C LYS A 227 -2.65 22.75 -2.56
N SER A 228 -1.80 23.29 -3.42
CA SER A 228 -2.23 23.95 -4.66
C SER A 228 -2.86 22.99 -5.68
N ALA A 229 -2.61 21.69 -5.57
CA ALA A 229 -3.17 20.66 -6.45
C ALA A 229 -4.37 19.93 -5.81
N THR A 230 -4.72 20.27 -4.57
CA THR A 230 -5.89 19.72 -3.86
C THR A 230 -6.87 20.83 -3.48
N GLU A 231 -6.74 22.02 -4.06
CA GLU A 231 -7.46 23.21 -3.58
C GLU A 231 -8.97 23.20 -3.77
N LYS A 232 -9.46 22.39 -4.70
CA LYS A 232 -10.89 22.23 -4.97
C LYS A 232 -11.52 21.09 -4.16
N ALA A 233 -10.73 20.26 -3.49
CA ALA A 233 -11.25 19.28 -2.55
C ALA A 233 -11.64 19.99 -1.25
N ASP A 234 -12.93 19.94 -0.89
CA ASP A 234 -13.42 20.51 0.38
C ASP A 234 -13.21 19.53 1.54
N LEU A 235 -12.08 19.66 2.21
CA LEU A 235 -11.69 18.79 3.33
C LEU A 235 -12.29 19.24 4.68
N THR A 236 -13.15 20.27 4.70
CA THR A 236 -13.68 20.87 5.94
C THR A 236 -14.43 19.84 6.79
N SER A 237 -15.15 18.91 6.15
CA SER A 237 -15.91 17.86 6.83
C SER A 237 -15.05 16.92 7.65
N TRP A 238 -13.75 16.81 7.40
CA TRP A 238 -12.84 15.98 8.21
C TRP A 238 -12.49 16.61 9.55
N ASN A 239 -12.64 17.94 9.71
CA ASN A 239 -12.37 18.68 10.95
C ASN A 239 -10.94 18.43 11.51
N MET A 240 -9.93 18.46 10.64
CA MET A 240 -8.53 18.19 11.01
C MET A 240 -7.94 19.28 11.93
N GLU A 241 -8.52 20.48 11.96
CA GLU A 241 -8.13 21.58 12.82
C GLU A 241 -8.16 21.15 14.30
N LYS A 242 -9.20 20.43 14.70
CA LYS A 242 -9.31 19.87 16.07
C LYS A 242 -8.17 18.89 16.38
N THR A 243 -7.72 18.13 15.39
CA THR A 243 -6.55 17.26 15.51
C THR A 243 -5.30 18.11 15.76
N TYR A 244 -5.06 19.11 14.92
CA TYR A 244 -3.84 19.93 14.95
C TYR A 244 -3.71 20.87 16.14
N GLU A 245 -4.82 21.36 16.70
CA GLU A 245 -4.82 22.22 17.91
C GLU A 245 -4.12 21.56 19.11
N ASN A 246 -4.02 20.23 19.13
CA ASN A 246 -3.35 19.47 20.18
C ASN A 246 -1.86 19.22 19.93
N HIS A 247 -1.31 19.67 18.79
CA HIS A 247 0.07 19.40 18.38
C HIS A 247 0.74 20.67 17.85
N ASP A 248 1.63 21.25 18.66
CA ASP A 248 2.23 22.58 18.42
C ASP A 248 2.86 22.74 17.03
N ALA A 249 3.51 21.70 16.50
CA ALA A 249 4.13 21.72 15.18
C ALA A 249 3.13 21.96 14.02
N PHE A 250 1.88 21.57 14.23
CA PHE A 250 0.84 21.53 13.20
C PHE A 250 -0.31 22.50 13.45
N ASN A 251 -0.34 23.23 14.57
CA ASN A 251 -1.45 24.09 14.98
C ASN A 251 -1.85 25.20 13.97
N ASN A 252 -0.98 25.53 13.02
CA ASN A 252 -1.25 26.48 11.94
C ASN A 252 -1.83 25.82 10.68
N LEU A 253 -1.98 24.49 10.67
CA LEU A 253 -2.57 23.75 9.58
C LEU A 253 -4.09 23.63 9.74
N SER A 254 -4.76 23.49 8.60
CA SER A 254 -6.20 23.36 8.49
C SER A 254 -6.57 22.61 7.22
N SER A 255 -7.83 22.21 7.10
CA SER A 255 -8.43 21.69 5.88
C SER A 255 -8.20 22.59 4.66
N GLN A 256 -8.03 23.90 4.89
CA GLN A 256 -7.88 24.92 3.86
C GLN A 256 -6.43 25.20 3.46
N ASN A 257 -5.43 24.63 4.13
CA ASN A 257 -4.02 24.88 3.79
C ASN A 257 -3.12 23.63 3.85
N ILE A 258 -3.68 22.47 4.18
CA ILE A 258 -2.96 21.21 4.25
C ILE A 258 -2.44 20.75 2.87
N GLY A 259 -1.22 20.21 2.89
CA GLY A 259 -0.55 19.53 1.79
C GLY A 259 0.62 18.73 2.34
N ILE A 260 1.12 17.76 1.59
CA ILE A 260 2.23 16.91 2.05
C ILE A 260 3.49 17.72 2.36
N GLU A 261 3.77 18.78 1.59
CA GLU A 261 4.85 19.72 1.88
C GLU A 261 4.66 20.43 3.22
N LYS A 262 3.42 20.76 3.59
CA LYS A 262 3.13 21.43 4.86
C LYS A 262 3.29 20.51 6.04
N LEU A 263 2.87 19.25 5.91
CA LEU A 263 3.05 18.25 6.97
C LEU A 263 4.54 17.98 7.25
N TYR A 264 5.35 17.77 6.20
CA TYR A 264 6.79 17.55 6.39
C TYR A 264 7.50 18.81 6.90
N THR A 265 7.24 19.99 6.33
CA THR A 265 7.89 21.24 6.79
C THR A 265 7.47 21.62 8.21
N SER A 266 6.22 21.38 8.61
CA SER A 266 5.78 21.55 10.01
C SER A 266 6.55 20.66 10.98
N ALA A 267 6.71 19.37 10.63
CA ALA A 267 7.48 18.42 11.45
C ALA A 267 8.95 18.84 11.56
N ALA A 268 9.58 19.16 10.43
CA ALA A 268 10.98 19.57 10.35
C ALA A 268 11.29 20.88 11.09
N ASN A 269 10.38 21.86 11.04
CA ASN A 269 10.56 23.16 11.68
C ASN A 269 10.66 23.09 13.22
N GLN A 270 10.29 21.97 13.84
CA GLN A 270 10.53 21.74 15.26
C GLN A 270 12.00 21.45 15.59
N GLN A 271 12.82 21.10 14.58
CA GLN A 271 14.26 20.83 14.73
C GLN A 271 14.56 19.81 15.84
N LEU A 272 13.76 18.74 15.90
CA LEU A 272 13.99 17.64 16.83
C LEU A 272 15.24 16.87 16.38
N GLU A 273 16.29 16.86 17.20
CA GLU A 273 17.57 16.19 16.90
C GLU A 273 17.45 14.68 16.72
N ASN A 274 16.34 14.09 17.17
CA ASN A 274 16.07 12.66 17.12
C ASN A 274 15.06 12.25 16.02
N LEU A 275 14.61 13.18 15.16
CA LEU A 275 13.67 12.92 14.09
C LEU A 275 14.33 13.02 12.71
N GLU A 276 14.26 11.95 11.94
CA GLU A 276 14.69 11.89 10.54
C GLU A 276 13.48 11.67 9.63
N LEU A 277 13.41 12.39 8.51
CA LEU A 277 12.27 12.33 7.59
C LEU A 277 12.70 11.92 6.18
N TYR A 278 11.92 11.00 5.59
CA TYR A 278 12.18 10.40 4.29
C TYR A 278 10.89 10.22 3.48
N GLN A 279 11.02 10.19 2.15
CA GLN A 279 9.91 9.83 1.24
C GLN A 279 10.33 8.80 0.20
N VAL A 280 9.39 7.93 -0.19
CA VAL A 280 9.47 7.10 -1.40
C VAL A 280 8.24 7.32 -2.28
N ASP A 281 8.44 7.44 -3.59
CA ASP A 281 7.34 7.55 -4.55
C ASP A 281 7.67 6.90 -5.90
N GLN A 282 6.62 6.46 -6.60
CA GLN A 282 6.66 6.20 -8.04
C GLN A 282 6.52 7.51 -8.82
N ALA A 283 7.35 7.71 -9.83
CA ALA A 283 7.40 8.95 -10.59
C ALA A 283 6.07 9.28 -11.32
N ASN A 284 5.31 8.27 -11.74
CA ASN A 284 4.08 8.42 -12.50
C ASN A 284 2.88 7.73 -11.84
N ASP A 285 2.87 7.66 -10.51
CA ASP A 285 1.86 6.98 -9.69
C ASP A 285 0.42 7.27 -10.15
N HIS A 286 -0.25 6.24 -10.67
CA HIS A 286 -1.59 6.35 -11.23
C HIS A 286 -2.68 6.59 -10.17
N VAL A 287 -2.45 6.19 -8.92
CA VAL A 287 -3.41 6.40 -7.82
C VAL A 287 -3.32 7.84 -7.32
N GLN A 288 -2.11 8.39 -7.20
CA GLN A 288 -1.94 9.82 -6.91
C GLN A 288 -2.59 10.67 -8.03
N ARG A 289 -2.42 10.27 -9.30
CA ARG A 289 -3.11 10.91 -10.45
C ARG A 289 -4.62 10.82 -10.34
N PHE A 290 -5.16 9.66 -9.98
CA PHE A 290 -6.59 9.46 -9.79
C PHE A 290 -7.15 10.42 -8.72
N PHE A 291 -6.55 10.47 -7.54
CA PHE A 291 -7.02 11.34 -6.46
C PHE A 291 -6.86 12.83 -6.77
N LEU A 292 -5.79 13.24 -7.46
CA LEU A 292 -5.64 14.62 -7.90
C LEU A 292 -6.70 15.02 -8.94
N ARG A 293 -7.09 14.09 -9.83
CA ARG A 293 -8.23 14.30 -10.75
C ARG A 293 -9.57 14.34 -10.01
N LEU A 294 -9.78 13.50 -8.99
CA LEU A 294 -10.94 13.60 -8.11
C LEU A 294 -10.98 14.95 -7.39
N ALA A 295 -9.81 15.51 -7.04
CA ALA A 295 -9.67 16.85 -6.48
C ALA A 295 -9.69 17.95 -7.57
N GLU A 296 -10.19 17.62 -8.77
CA GLU A 296 -10.38 18.53 -9.90
C GLU A 296 -9.10 19.23 -10.40
N THR A 297 -7.93 18.60 -10.20
CA THR A 297 -6.71 18.98 -10.91
C THR A 297 -6.71 18.34 -12.29
N GLU A 298 -6.69 19.19 -13.32
CA GLU A 298 -6.58 18.78 -14.72
C GLU A 298 -5.17 18.25 -15.00
N ASP A 299 -5.10 17.06 -15.62
CA ASP A 299 -3.88 16.39 -16.08
C ASP A 299 -2.64 16.58 -15.17
N PRO A 300 -2.70 16.08 -13.93
CA PRO A 300 -1.64 16.31 -12.96
C PRO A 300 -0.34 15.61 -13.37
N ASP A 301 0.72 16.40 -13.48
CA ASP A 301 2.09 15.91 -13.61
C ASP A 301 2.62 15.49 -12.22
N ILE A 302 2.52 14.20 -11.96
CA ILE A 302 2.86 13.57 -10.68
C ILE A 302 4.34 13.80 -10.32
N SER A 303 5.24 13.54 -11.26
CA SER A 303 6.67 13.70 -11.02
C SER A 303 7.01 15.17 -10.70
N ALA A 304 6.45 16.11 -11.45
CA ALA A 304 6.68 17.53 -11.20
C ALA A 304 6.14 17.99 -9.84
N LEU A 305 4.96 17.52 -9.43
CA LEU A 305 4.39 17.82 -8.11
C LEU A 305 5.25 17.25 -6.98
N ILE A 306 5.69 15.99 -7.08
CA ILE A 306 6.58 15.35 -6.11
C ILE A 306 7.89 16.13 -6.00
N GLN A 307 8.56 16.41 -7.12
CA GLN A 307 9.81 17.15 -7.13
C GLN A 307 9.67 18.57 -6.56
N LYS A 308 8.53 19.23 -6.79
CA LYS A 308 8.24 20.52 -6.16
C LYS A 308 8.00 20.39 -4.66
N ASN A 309 7.32 19.34 -4.18
CA ASN A 309 7.13 19.11 -2.74
C ASN A 309 8.46 18.83 -2.06
N ARG A 310 9.27 17.94 -2.61
CA ARG A 310 10.59 17.57 -2.07
C ARG A 310 11.55 18.76 -2.00
N ARG A 311 11.51 19.70 -2.97
CA ARG A 311 12.29 20.95 -2.89
C ARG A 311 11.89 21.81 -1.70
N ASP A 312 10.60 22.12 -1.55
CA ASP A 312 10.12 22.92 -0.41
C ASP A 312 10.43 22.25 0.95
N ILE A 313 10.38 20.92 1.00
CA ILE A 313 10.76 20.14 2.18
C ILE A 313 12.27 20.26 2.43
N SER A 314 13.11 20.02 1.42
CA SER A 314 14.57 20.08 1.54
C SER A 314 15.08 21.47 1.92
N ASP A 315 14.37 22.52 1.50
CA ASP A 315 14.67 23.91 1.89
C ASP A 315 14.43 24.14 3.40
N SER A 316 13.54 23.37 4.04
CA SER A 316 13.26 23.43 5.47
C SER A 316 14.07 22.40 6.28
N ASP A 317 14.36 21.25 5.67
CA ASP A 317 15.10 20.13 6.23
C ASP A 317 16.19 19.68 5.25
N PRO A 318 17.42 20.20 5.36
CA PRO A 318 18.52 19.81 4.48
C PRO A 318 18.96 18.34 4.63
N GLU A 319 18.55 17.66 5.70
CA GLU A 319 18.86 16.24 5.93
C GLU A 319 17.80 15.32 5.31
N PHE A 320 16.66 15.85 4.88
CA PHE A 320 15.61 15.11 4.18
C PHE A 320 16.17 14.39 2.94
N GLN A 321 15.96 13.07 2.89
CA GLN A 321 16.31 12.26 1.73
C GLN A 321 15.10 11.55 1.15
N SER A 322 15.18 11.22 -0.13
CA SER A 322 14.05 10.60 -0.81
C SER A 322 14.46 9.60 -1.87
N PHE A 323 13.58 8.64 -2.14
CA PHE A 323 13.74 7.64 -3.17
C PHE A 323 12.63 7.80 -4.22
N MET A 324 12.97 7.86 -5.50
CA MET A 324 12.00 7.86 -6.59
C MET A 324 12.26 6.69 -7.52
N VAL A 325 11.33 5.75 -7.56
CA VAL A 325 11.34 4.65 -8.54
C VAL A 325 10.59 5.09 -9.80
N GLY A 326 10.97 4.51 -10.94
CA GLY A 326 10.24 4.71 -12.19
C GLY A 326 8.95 3.89 -12.22
N GLY A 327 8.09 4.21 -13.18
CA GLY A 327 6.82 3.52 -13.36
C GLY A 327 5.64 4.23 -12.71
N ARG A 328 4.50 3.56 -12.74
CA ARG A 328 3.17 4.12 -12.42
C ARG A 328 2.44 3.36 -11.33
N GLU A 329 3.07 2.33 -10.80
CA GLU A 329 2.56 1.56 -9.67
C GLU A 329 2.30 2.46 -8.46
N HIS A 330 1.58 1.92 -7.47
CA HIS A 330 1.31 2.60 -6.22
C HIS A 330 1.83 1.77 -5.06
N THR A 331 2.48 2.44 -4.11
CA THR A 331 3.12 1.89 -2.90
C THR A 331 4.25 0.90 -3.16
N VAL A 332 5.14 0.72 -2.19
CA VAL A 332 6.25 -0.23 -2.27
C VAL A 332 6.33 -1.10 -1.02
N PHE A 333 6.19 -0.52 0.17
CA PHE A 333 6.51 -1.21 1.44
C PHE A 333 5.72 -2.49 1.66
N ASN A 334 4.42 -2.49 1.35
CA ASN A 334 3.51 -3.61 1.59
C ASN A 334 3.44 -4.63 0.43
N ARG A 335 4.35 -4.53 -0.55
CA ARG A 335 4.34 -5.35 -1.78
C ARG A 335 5.63 -6.14 -1.91
N SER A 336 5.56 -7.33 -2.53
CA SER A 336 6.76 -8.16 -2.78
C SER A 336 7.83 -7.42 -3.58
N LEU A 337 7.43 -6.44 -4.40
CA LEU A 337 8.33 -5.58 -5.17
C LEU A 337 9.30 -4.75 -4.31
N PHE A 338 9.07 -4.59 -3.01
CA PHE A 338 10.01 -4.00 -2.06
C PHE A 338 11.44 -4.56 -2.22
N TYR A 339 11.56 -5.86 -2.48
CA TYR A 339 12.85 -6.57 -2.61
C TYR A 339 13.47 -6.50 -4.00
N SER A 340 12.78 -5.87 -4.96
CA SER A 340 13.16 -5.90 -6.38
C SER A 340 13.32 -4.50 -6.99
N TYR A 341 12.58 -3.50 -6.52
CA TYR A 341 12.67 -2.14 -7.07
C TYR A 341 14.08 -1.57 -6.96
N ARG A 342 14.53 -0.96 -8.05
CA ARG A 342 15.76 -0.19 -8.13
C ARG A 342 15.50 1.22 -8.65
N ALA A 343 16.42 2.11 -8.36
CA ALA A 343 16.58 3.36 -9.09
C ALA A 343 18.07 3.70 -9.12
N ASN A 344 18.59 4.08 -10.30
CA ASN A 344 19.99 4.44 -10.48
C ASN A 344 20.97 3.40 -9.90
N GLY A 345 20.66 2.10 -10.05
CA GLY A 345 21.46 0.98 -9.54
C GLY A 345 21.30 0.68 -8.03
N MET A 346 20.66 1.55 -7.26
CA MET A 346 20.39 1.32 -5.83
C MET A 346 19.12 0.48 -5.67
N LEU A 347 19.17 -0.59 -4.88
CA LEU A 347 17.99 -1.37 -4.52
C LEU A 347 17.22 -0.66 -3.40
N PHE A 348 15.90 -0.55 -3.55
CA PHE A 348 15.06 0.16 -2.58
C PHE A 348 15.15 -0.45 -1.17
N ARG A 349 15.09 -1.78 -1.06
CA ARG A 349 15.28 -2.48 0.22
C ARG A 349 16.62 -2.16 0.87
N ASP A 350 17.70 -2.08 0.09
CA ASP A 350 19.02 -1.76 0.63
C ASP A 350 19.06 -0.32 1.13
N TRP A 351 18.42 0.62 0.42
CA TRP A 351 18.35 2.02 0.86
C TRP A 351 17.60 2.17 2.19
N VAL A 352 16.48 1.45 2.34
CA VAL A 352 15.77 1.37 3.62
C VAL A 352 16.65 0.74 4.69
N LYS A 353 17.37 -0.33 4.38
CA LYS A 353 18.27 -0.98 5.34
C LYS A 353 19.39 -0.05 5.82
N GLU A 354 20.03 0.70 4.92
CA GLU A 354 21.08 1.66 5.29
C GLU A 354 20.55 2.74 6.24
N ILE A 355 19.33 3.25 6.00
CA ILE A 355 18.65 4.17 6.93
C ILE A 355 18.49 3.51 8.30
N LEU A 356 17.95 2.29 8.36
CA LEU A 356 17.69 1.59 9.62
C LEU A 356 18.98 1.27 10.40
N ASP A 357 20.07 0.95 9.69
CA ASP A 357 21.39 0.70 10.28
C ASP A 357 22.08 1.98 10.77
N GLY A 358 21.51 3.17 10.51
CA GLY A 358 22.06 4.46 10.94
C GLY A 358 23.13 5.02 10.02
N HIS A 359 23.22 4.52 8.79
CA HIS A 359 24.12 5.07 7.79
C HIS A 359 23.45 6.23 7.05
N SER A 360 24.27 7.23 6.70
CA SER A 360 23.81 8.33 5.84
C SER A 360 23.51 7.79 4.44
N VAL A 361 22.35 8.18 3.91
CA VAL A 361 21.94 7.86 2.53
C VAL A 361 21.82 9.13 1.71
N GLU A 362 21.92 8.98 0.39
CA GLU A 362 21.63 10.05 -0.55
C GLU A 362 20.24 9.86 -1.16
N SER A 363 19.66 10.94 -1.65
CA SER A 363 18.44 10.88 -2.46
C SER A 363 18.70 10.14 -3.77
N VAL A 364 17.81 9.22 -4.11
CA VAL A 364 17.90 8.39 -5.32
C VAL A 364 16.75 8.72 -6.26
N HIS A 365 17.06 8.90 -7.54
CA HIS A 365 16.07 9.21 -8.58
C HIS A 365 16.17 8.22 -9.74
N CYS A 366 15.04 7.83 -10.31
CA CYS A 366 14.97 7.01 -11.51
C CYS A 366 15.71 7.66 -12.68
N GLN A 367 16.39 6.84 -13.50
CA GLN A 367 17.02 7.31 -14.75
C GLN A 367 16.00 7.37 -15.89
N ASN A 368 15.28 6.26 -16.08
CA ASN A 368 14.05 6.23 -16.86
C ASN A 368 12.88 6.19 -15.88
N CYS A 369 12.12 7.28 -15.77
CA CYS A 369 11.01 7.37 -14.83
C CYS A 369 9.68 6.88 -15.42
N GLU A 370 9.61 6.61 -16.72
CA GLU A 370 8.41 6.04 -17.35
C GLU A 370 8.27 4.56 -16.98
N ARG A 371 9.37 3.83 -16.82
CA ARG A 371 9.36 2.39 -16.52
C ARG A 371 10.01 2.09 -15.18
N PRO A 372 9.52 1.08 -14.44
CA PRO A 372 10.20 0.61 -13.25
C PRO A 372 11.52 -0.07 -13.64
N ASP A 373 12.53 0.10 -12.79
CA ASP A 373 13.74 -0.70 -12.85
C ASP A 373 13.68 -1.76 -11.74
N PHE A 374 13.88 -3.02 -12.11
CA PHE A 374 13.84 -4.15 -11.19
C PHE A 374 15.12 -4.96 -11.23
N ARG A 375 15.52 -5.48 -10.06
CA ARG A 375 16.45 -6.59 -9.93
C ARG A 375 15.72 -7.89 -10.22
N TYR A 376 16.01 -8.51 -11.35
CA TYR A 376 15.48 -9.84 -11.69
C TYR A 376 16.23 -10.94 -10.96
N THR A 377 15.54 -12.06 -10.72
CA THR A 377 16.04 -13.22 -10.00
C THR A 377 15.91 -14.50 -10.82
N ALA A 378 16.46 -15.60 -10.30
CA ALA A 378 16.26 -16.92 -10.92
C ALA A 378 14.78 -17.36 -10.92
N ALA A 379 13.94 -16.82 -10.03
CA ALA A 379 12.50 -17.09 -10.05
C ALA A 379 11.84 -16.43 -11.26
N ASP A 380 12.20 -15.19 -11.59
CA ASP A 380 11.73 -14.51 -12.80
C ASP A 380 12.08 -15.29 -14.07
N GLN A 381 13.30 -15.85 -14.12
CA GLN A 381 13.74 -16.71 -15.23
C GLN A 381 12.90 -17.99 -15.34
N ARG A 382 12.63 -18.68 -14.24
CA ARG A 382 11.77 -19.88 -14.25
C ARG A 382 10.34 -19.58 -14.68
N ILE A 383 9.80 -18.43 -14.26
CA ILE A 383 8.45 -17.98 -14.66
C ILE A 383 8.37 -17.76 -16.17
N ILE A 384 9.33 -17.02 -16.76
CA ILE A 384 9.31 -16.77 -18.21
C ILE A 384 9.54 -18.06 -19.02
N GLU A 385 10.39 -18.97 -18.54
CA GLU A 385 10.57 -20.30 -19.15
C GLU A 385 9.28 -21.12 -19.11
N LYS A 386 8.54 -21.11 -18.00
CA LYS A 386 7.23 -21.79 -17.89
C LYS A 386 6.19 -21.15 -18.80
N VAL A 387 6.09 -19.82 -18.85
CA VAL A 387 5.21 -19.09 -19.79
C VAL A 387 5.49 -19.52 -21.23
N LYS A 388 6.76 -19.55 -21.64
CA LYS A 388 7.20 -19.98 -22.98
C LYS A 388 6.84 -21.42 -23.29
N ASN A 389 6.87 -22.32 -22.31
CA ASN A 389 6.47 -23.71 -22.48
C ASN A 389 4.95 -23.85 -22.63
N LEU A 390 4.18 -23.14 -21.80
CA LEU A 390 2.72 -23.10 -21.87
C LEU A 390 2.23 -22.51 -23.20
N LEU A 391 2.95 -21.53 -23.74
CA LEU A 391 2.67 -20.86 -25.02
C LEU A 391 3.69 -21.28 -26.08
N SER A 392 3.89 -22.58 -26.27
CA SER A 392 4.92 -23.12 -27.17
C SER A 392 4.51 -23.18 -28.64
N GLY A 393 3.21 -23.10 -28.95
CA GLY A 393 2.65 -23.17 -30.29
C GLY A 393 1.29 -22.49 -30.41
N GLU A 394 0.84 -22.30 -31.65
CA GLU A 394 -0.44 -21.63 -31.97
C GLU A 394 -1.65 -22.39 -31.40
N GLU A 395 -1.61 -23.72 -31.36
CA GLU A 395 -2.67 -24.55 -30.76
C GLU A 395 -2.77 -24.39 -29.23
N GLN A 396 -1.67 -24.00 -28.58
CA GLN A 396 -1.61 -23.78 -27.13
C GLN A 396 -1.95 -22.35 -26.73
N TRP A 397 -2.14 -21.44 -27.68
CA TRP A 397 -2.50 -20.06 -27.40
C TRP A 397 -4.02 -19.86 -27.49
N ASN A 398 -4.62 -19.39 -26.40
CA ASN A 398 -5.98 -18.89 -26.38
C ASN A 398 -5.99 -17.38 -26.66
N SER A 399 -6.49 -17.00 -27.83
CA SER A 399 -6.68 -15.60 -28.23
C SER A 399 -7.91 -14.94 -27.61
N GLU A 400 -8.72 -15.66 -26.84
CA GLU A 400 -9.96 -15.17 -26.23
C GLU A 400 -9.91 -15.34 -24.70
N ASP A 401 -9.18 -14.44 -24.03
CA ASP A 401 -9.15 -14.37 -22.57
C ASP A 401 -10.44 -13.75 -22.02
N ASP A 402 -11.27 -14.57 -21.38
CA ASP A 402 -12.48 -14.11 -20.67
C ASP A 402 -12.15 -13.70 -19.24
N PHE A 403 -11.57 -12.50 -19.10
CA PHE A 403 -11.20 -11.97 -17.79
C PHE A 403 -12.39 -11.88 -16.84
N GLU A 404 -13.60 -11.57 -17.32
CA GLU A 404 -14.74 -11.35 -16.42
C GLU A 404 -15.24 -12.64 -15.79
N ASN A 405 -15.25 -13.75 -16.54
CA ASN A 405 -15.74 -15.04 -16.04
C ASN A 405 -14.62 -15.97 -15.54
N ASN A 406 -13.35 -15.75 -15.91
CA ASN A 406 -12.22 -16.61 -15.56
C ASN A 406 -11.04 -15.81 -14.97
N ARG A 407 -11.30 -15.04 -13.91
CA ARG A 407 -10.30 -14.17 -13.25
C ARG A 407 -9.14 -14.95 -12.66
N ASP A 408 -9.40 -16.09 -12.05
CA ASP A 408 -8.40 -16.91 -11.38
C ASP A 408 -7.66 -17.87 -12.31
N CYS A 409 -8.05 -17.93 -13.60
CA CYS A 409 -7.51 -18.87 -14.58
C CYS A 409 -7.63 -20.34 -14.14
N SER A 410 -8.64 -20.65 -13.33
CA SER A 410 -8.84 -22.00 -12.79
C SER A 410 -9.51 -22.96 -13.79
N GLU A 411 -10.12 -22.44 -14.84
CA GLU A 411 -10.68 -23.28 -15.91
C GLU A 411 -9.55 -24.01 -16.64
N SER A 412 -9.39 -25.31 -16.40
CA SER A 412 -8.35 -26.10 -17.05
C SER A 412 -8.62 -26.18 -18.55
N SER A 413 -7.70 -25.65 -19.35
CA SER A 413 -7.76 -25.68 -20.81
C SER A 413 -6.49 -26.28 -21.39
N GLU A 414 -6.62 -26.87 -22.58
CA GLU A 414 -5.46 -27.34 -23.38
C GLU A 414 -4.64 -26.18 -23.97
N SER A 415 -5.14 -24.94 -23.86
CA SER A 415 -4.53 -23.69 -24.34
C SER A 415 -4.61 -22.58 -23.31
N TYR A 416 -3.66 -21.64 -23.29
CA TYR A 416 -3.58 -20.55 -22.33
C TYR A 416 -3.62 -19.20 -23.02
N SER A 417 -4.29 -18.21 -22.41
CA SER A 417 -4.06 -16.82 -22.77
C SER A 417 -2.72 -16.35 -22.22
N LEU A 418 -2.20 -15.20 -22.70
CA LEU A 418 -0.99 -14.61 -22.14
C LEU A 418 -1.10 -14.37 -20.63
N ARG A 419 -2.22 -13.81 -20.16
CA ARG A 419 -2.47 -13.60 -18.72
C ARG A 419 -2.51 -14.92 -17.96
N CYS A 420 -3.29 -15.90 -18.42
CA CYS A 420 -3.42 -17.16 -17.69
C CYS A 420 -2.14 -17.99 -17.69
N SER A 421 -1.30 -17.88 -18.73
CA SER A 421 0.03 -18.48 -18.70
C SER A 421 0.92 -17.88 -17.59
N LEU A 422 0.81 -16.58 -17.33
CA LEU A 422 1.52 -15.91 -16.23
C LEU A 422 0.95 -16.29 -14.86
N VAL A 423 -0.37 -16.37 -14.72
CA VAL A 423 -1.02 -16.86 -13.48
C VAL A 423 -0.49 -18.24 -13.14
N GLU A 424 -0.61 -19.17 -14.07
CA GLU A 424 -0.15 -20.55 -13.93
C GLU A 424 1.37 -20.62 -13.65
N ALA A 425 2.17 -19.81 -14.34
CA ALA A 425 3.63 -19.83 -14.14
C ALA A 425 4.08 -19.29 -12.78
N THR A 426 3.36 -18.31 -12.22
CA THR A 426 3.71 -17.73 -10.92
C THR A 426 3.28 -18.58 -9.73
N MET A 427 2.23 -19.40 -9.88
CA MET A 427 1.75 -20.30 -8.82
C MET A 427 2.80 -21.33 -8.37
N ASP A 428 3.67 -21.80 -9.28
CA ASP A 428 4.73 -22.76 -8.96
C ASP A 428 5.87 -22.16 -8.10
N GLU A 429 6.04 -20.84 -8.13
CA GLU A 429 7.14 -20.13 -7.45
C GLU A 429 6.75 -19.62 -6.04
N GLU A 430 5.71 -20.20 -5.43
CA GLU A 430 5.11 -19.74 -4.17
C GLU A 430 4.75 -18.23 -4.20
N GLY A 431 3.90 -17.85 -5.16
CA GLY A 431 3.37 -16.49 -5.29
C GLY A 431 2.21 -16.41 -6.29
N GLY A 432 1.64 -15.22 -6.44
CA GLY A 432 0.64 -14.94 -7.48
C GLY A 432 1.11 -13.84 -8.43
N PRO A 433 0.37 -13.58 -9.53
CA PRO A 433 0.62 -12.46 -10.43
C PRO A 433 0.83 -11.15 -9.66
N GLY A 434 1.82 -10.36 -10.07
CA GLY A 434 2.17 -9.10 -9.40
C GLY A 434 3.09 -9.24 -8.17
N SER A 435 3.44 -10.48 -7.79
CA SER A 435 4.50 -10.73 -6.81
C SER A 435 5.90 -10.64 -7.42
N PHE A 436 6.01 -10.77 -8.75
CA PHE A 436 7.28 -10.92 -9.46
C PHE A 436 7.49 -9.80 -10.49
N PRO A 437 8.71 -9.24 -10.60
CA PRO A 437 9.08 -8.25 -11.61
C PRO A 437 8.76 -8.63 -13.06
N VAL A 438 8.89 -9.91 -13.44
CA VAL A 438 8.58 -10.37 -14.81
C VAL A 438 7.15 -10.03 -15.26
N THR A 439 6.17 -10.07 -14.34
CA THR A 439 4.78 -9.69 -14.67
C THR A 439 4.70 -8.22 -15.08
N TYR A 440 5.40 -7.33 -14.37
CA TYR A 440 5.44 -5.90 -14.71
C TYR A 440 6.18 -5.66 -16.01
N LEU A 441 7.26 -6.40 -16.27
CA LEU A 441 7.99 -6.29 -17.53
C LEU A 441 7.08 -6.58 -18.74
N PHE A 442 6.25 -7.64 -18.67
CA PHE A 442 5.23 -7.89 -19.70
C PHE A 442 4.28 -6.70 -19.89
N LEU A 443 3.73 -6.15 -18.80
CA LEU A 443 2.79 -5.03 -18.87
C LEU A 443 3.42 -3.80 -19.54
N TYR A 444 4.66 -3.47 -19.20
CA TYR A 444 5.36 -2.33 -19.78
C TYR A 444 5.75 -2.55 -21.24
N GLU A 445 6.21 -3.75 -21.61
CA GLU A 445 6.46 -4.08 -23.02
C GLU A 445 5.20 -4.00 -23.88
N ILE A 446 4.06 -4.43 -23.35
CA ILE A 446 2.78 -4.29 -24.03
C ILE A 446 2.42 -2.82 -24.21
N ARG A 447 2.49 -2.01 -23.13
CA ARG A 447 2.17 -0.58 -23.16
C ARG A 447 2.98 0.15 -24.22
N ASP A 448 4.27 -0.15 -24.33
CA ASP A 448 5.14 0.47 -25.32
C ASP A 448 4.78 0.06 -26.76
N ARG A 449 4.47 -1.22 -26.98
CA ARG A 449 4.09 -1.75 -28.30
C ARG A 449 2.82 -1.14 -28.86
N ILE A 450 1.87 -0.77 -28.01
CA ILE A 450 0.56 -0.25 -28.45
C ILE A 450 0.35 1.24 -28.10
N GLY A 451 1.33 1.90 -27.50
CA GLY A 451 1.27 3.31 -27.15
C GLY A 451 0.23 3.65 -26.08
N ALA A 452 0.00 2.74 -25.12
CA ALA A 452 -1.06 2.85 -24.12
C ALA A 452 -0.51 2.96 -22.69
N TYR A 453 0.43 3.89 -22.46
CA TYR A 453 1.12 4.03 -21.18
C TYR A 453 0.19 4.16 -19.96
N ASP A 454 -0.92 4.90 -20.10
CA ASP A 454 -1.88 5.15 -19.03
C ASP A 454 -2.94 4.06 -18.85
N SER A 455 -2.87 2.94 -19.59
CA SER A 455 -3.82 1.84 -19.48
C SER A 455 -3.76 1.15 -18.11
N ASP A 456 -4.88 0.58 -17.67
CA ASP A 456 -4.87 -0.34 -16.52
C ASP A 456 -4.13 -1.66 -16.86
N ASP A 457 -4.03 -2.58 -15.91
CA ASP A 457 -3.31 -3.84 -16.08
C ASP A 457 -4.06 -4.86 -16.97
N ARG A 458 -5.35 -4.62 -17.29
CA ARG A 458 -6.10 -5.42 -18.29
C ARG A 458 -5.56 -5.21 -19.71
N ILE A 459 -4.61 -4.31 -19.91
CA ILE A 459 -3.88 -4.17 -21.16
C ILE A 459 -3.28 -5.49 -21.67
N ILE A 460 -2.95 -6.41 -20.77
CA ILE A 460 -2.48 -7.75 -21.16
C ILE A 460 -3.57 -8.59 -21.84
N VAL A 461 -4.81 -8.46 -21.36
CA VAL A 461 -6.01 -9.09 -21.94
C VAL A 461 -6.34 -8.41 -23.27
N GLU A 462 -6.35 -7.08 -23.31
CA GLU A 462 -6.62 -6.30 -24.53
C GLU A 462 -5.60 -6.61 -25.63
N PHE A 463 -4.32 -6.71 -25.28
CA PHE A 463 -3.25 -7.07 -26.20
C PHE A 463 -3.40 -8.50 -26.74
N ASN A 464 -3.77 -9.44 -25.87
CA ASN A 464 -4.03 -10.85 -26.22
C ASN A 464 -5.23 -10.99 -27.16
N ASN A 465 -6.35 -10.33 -26.83
CA ASN A 465 -7.64 -10.51 -27.48
C ASN A 465 -7.85 -9.66 -28.73
N GLN A 466 -6.85 -8.91 -29.17
CA GLN A 466 -6.98 -8.05 -30.33
C GLN A 466 -7.20 -8.88 -31.62
N ASP A 467 -8.23 -8.58 -32.41
CA ASP A 467 -8.63 -9.35 -33.62
C ASP A 467 -7.49 -9.66 -34.62
N LYS A 468 -6.48 -8.79 -34.69
CA LYS A 468 -5.34 -8.93 -35.61
C LYS A 468 -4.10 -9.55 -34.95
N ARG A 469 -4.19 -9.91 -33.68
CA ARG A 469 -3.10 -10.51 -32.92
C ARG A 469 -2.82 -11.89 -33.47
N THR A 470 -1.55 -12.19 -33.68
CA THR A 470 -1.09 -13.52 -34.07
C THR A 470 -0.29 -14.14 -32.94
N PHE A 471 -0.20 -15.47 -32.92
CA PHE A 471 0.69 -16.16 -31.98
C PHE A 471 2.15 -15.70 -32.13
N GLN A 472 2.57 -15.34 -33.34
CA GLN A 472 3.92 -14.83 -33.59
C GLN A 472 4.19 -13.52 -32.82
N ASP A 473 3.19 -12.66 -32.63
CA ASP A 473 3.34 -11.44 -31.83
C ASP A 473 3.49 -11.76 -30.34
N ILE A 474 2.72 -12.72 -29.83
CA ILE A 474 2.80 -13.22 -28.45
C ILE A 474 4.19 -13.80 -28.19
N LYS A 475 4.67 -14.65 -29.11
CA LYS A 475 6.00 -15.24 -29.05
C LYS A 475 7.11 -14.18 -29.05
N GLN A 476 7.02 -13.17 -29.90
CA GLN A 476 8.01 -12.07 -29.93
C GLN A 476 8.03 -11.26 -28.62
N LEU A 477 6.88 -11.07 -27.98
CA LEU A 477 6.81 -10.43 -26.67
C LEU A 477 7.50 -11.28 -25.60
N ILE A 478 7.21 -12.58 -25.54
CA ILE A 478 7.85 -13.52 -24.61
C ILE A 478 9.36 -13.55 -24.80
N GLU A 479 9.84 -13.67 -26.04
CA GLU A 479 11.27 -13.68 -26.37
C GLU A 479 11.97 -12.38 -25.96
N GLN A 480 11.30 -11.23 -26.12
CA GLN A 480 11.86 -9.94 -25.69
C GLN A 480 12.00 -9.87 -24.16
N VAL A 481 10.96 -10.27 -23.43
CA VAL A 481 10.94 -10.29 -21.95
C VAL A 481 12.00 -11.24 -21.41
N GLU A 482 12.10 -12.45 -21.98
CA GLU A 482 13.13 -13.45 -21.65
C GLU A 482 14.53 -12.88 -21.85
N ASN A 483 14.78 -12.25 -23.01
CA ASN A 483 16.09 -11.69 -23.33
C ASN A 483 16.50 -10.56 -22.36
N GLU A 484 15.57 -9.72 -21.91
CA GLU A 484 15.86 -8.66 -20.95
C GLU A 484 16.24 -9.23 -19.57
N ILE A 485 15.48 -10.22 -19.09
CA ILE A 485 15.78 -10.94 -17.83
C ILE A 485 17.15 -11.62 -17.93
N ASP A 486 17.40 -12.39 -18.99
CA ASP A 486 18.65 -13.12 -19.19
C ASP A 486 19.85 -12.18 -19.30
N THR A 487 19.70 -11.07 -20.02
CA THR A 487 20.76 -10.05 -20.14
C THR A 487 21.14 -9.52 -18.78
N GLN A 488 20.15 -9.16 -17.94
CA GLN A 488 20.42 -8.68 -16.60
C GLN A 488 21.08 -9.76 -15.74
N LEU A 489 20.54 -10.98 -15.71
CA LEU A 489 21.08 -12.07 -14.90
C LEU A 489 22.51 -12.46 -15.30
N ASN A 490 22.88 -12.35 -16.58
CA ASN A 490 24.23 -12.65 -17.05
C ASN A 490 25.25 -11.55 -16.74
N ILE A 491 24.82 -10.31 -16.45
CA ILE A 491 25.72 -9.24 -15.97
C ILE A 491 26.18 -9.52 -14.53
N TYR A 492 25.37 -10.22 -13.73
CA TYR A 492 25.61 -10.48 -12.31
C TYR A 492 26.11 -11.90 -12.00
N LYS A 493 26.37 -12.74 -13.02
CA LYS A 493 27.10 -14.01 -12.91
C LYS A 493 28.60 -13.77 -13.05
#